data_AF-A0AAU3VA51-F1
#
_entry.id   AF-A0AAU3VA51-F1
#
_cell.length_a   1.000
_cell.length_b   1.000
_cell.length_c   1.000
_cell.angle_alpha   90.00
_cell.angle_beta   90.00
_cell.angle_gamma   90.00
#
_symmetry.space_group_name_H-M   'P 1'
#
loop_
_entity.id
_entity.type
_entity.pdbx_description
1 polymer ?
#
loop_
_entity_poly.entity_id
_entity_poly.type
_entity_poly.pdbx_seq_one_letter_code
_entity_poly.pdbx_strand_id
1 'polypeptide(L)'
;MLLTEIDAVNWNAIPTPRPRPRTADARDGARAERPDPAAGLRALAAAHDLDAVASAVAALTSSSLLRGRTGEVLPGAVVAAPFLLDIAEQGHPHARESAVVLLDGAMRSAPLADFSRFRTTAGHDAPLCCAIAELVRARRDSLAECGRSGKYLLKASDAHWRFDIREASTASGDVVALGTLQGGLPAPSSGGELHHDGSVTAVGAVGVECPPVDATAEACLRLSGLAADAADGGELAGAVLYPAACGGHGR
;
A
#
# COMPACT_ATOMS: atom_id res chain seq x y z
N MET A 1 11.08 0.99 -22.44
CA MET A 1 11.78 0.79 -21.16
C MET A 1 10.90 -0.01 -20.21
N LEU A 2 9.67 0.45 -19.94
CA LEU A 2 8.67 -0.21 -19.10
C LEU A 2 8.52 -1.74 -19.28
N LEU A 3 8.38 -2.24 -20.53
CA LEU A 3 8.22 -3.68 -20.77
C LEU A 3 9.41 -4.51 -20.28
N THR A 4 10.64 -4.01 -20.47
CA THR A 4 11.87 -4.66 -20.02
C THR A 4 11.97 -4.68 -18.50
N GLU A 5 11.49 -3.64 -17.83
CA GLU A 5 11.47 -3.56 -16.36
C GLU A 5 10.43 -4.52 -15.77
N ILE A 6 9.27 -4.66 -16.40
CA ILE A 6 8.24 -5.66 -16.02
C ILE A 6 8.82 -7.08 -16.10
N ASP A 7 9.55 -7.40 -17.17
CA ASP A 7 10.13 -8.74 -17.38
C ASP A 7 11.36 -9.00 -16.48
N ALA A 8 12.02 -7.96 -15.98
CA ALA A 8 13.15 -8.07 -15.06
C ALA A 8 12.74 -8.47 -13.64
N VAL A 9 11.46 -8.30 -13.27
CA VAL A 9 10.96 -8.68 -11.95
C VAL A 9 10.87 -10.19 -11.85
N ASN A 10 11.47 -10.76 -10.80
CA ASN A 10 11.28 -12.16 -10.45
C ASN A 10 9.92 -12.35 -9.74
N TRP A 11 8.83 -12.38 -10.51
CA TRP A 11 7.46 -12.49 -9.99
C TRP A 11 7.23 -13.76 -9.15
N ASN A 12 7.97 -14.83 -9.43
CA ASN A 12 7.90 -16.10 -8.69
C ASN A 12 8.54 -16.03 -7.29
N ALA A 13 9.42 -15.05 -7.05
CA ALA A 13 10.01 -14.82 -5.73
C ALA A 13 9.07 -14.05 -4.79
N ILE A 14 8.02 -13.42 -5.32
CA ILE A 14 7.07 -12.66 -4.52
C ILE A 14 6.19 -13.64 -3.73
N PRO A 15 6.09 -13.49 -2.39
CA PRO A 15 5.25 -14.36 -1.58
C PRO A 15 3.80 -14.30 -2.05
N THR A 16 3.31 -15.41 -2.57
CA THR A 16 1.94 -15.53 -3.04
C THR A 16 1.30 -16.82 -2.53
N PRO A 17 -0.02 -16.81 -2.30
CA PRO A 17 -0.72 -17.92 -1.70
C PRO A 17 -0.87 -19.01 -2.75
N ARG A 18 -0.25 -20.16 -2.50
CA ARG A 18 -0.39 -21.32 -3.38
C ARG A 18 -1.81 -21.85 -3.26
N PRO A 19 -2.57 -21.97 -4.37
CA PRO A 19 -3.91 -22.52 -4.30
C PRO A 19 -3.86 -23.96 -3.77
N ARG A 20 -4.77 -24.29 -2.84
CA ARG A 20 -4.92 -25.67 -2.37
C ARG A 20 -5.50 -26.52 -3.51
N PRO A 21 -5.01 -27.76 -3.71
CA PRO A 21 -5.64 -28.69 -4.64
C PRO A 21 -7.11 -28.87 -4.24
N ARG A 22 -8.00 -28.74 -5.22
CA ARG A 22 -9.44 -28.70 -4.96
C ARG A 22 -10.07 -30.08 -4.77
N THR A 23 -9.35 -31.17 -5.08
CA THR A 23 -9.80 -32.57 -4.94
C THR A 23 -8.63 -33.51 -4.65
N ALA A 24 -8.91 -34.64 -4.00
CA ALA A 24 -7.93 -35.70 -3.66
C ALA A 24 -7.40 -36.48 -4.90
N ASP A 25 -8.01 -36.27 -6.06
CA ASP A 25 -7.66 -36.94 -7.33
C ASP A 25 -6.67 -36.13 -8.18
N ALA A 26 -6.18 -34.98 -7.70
CA ALA A 26 -5.03 -34.29 -8.29
C ALA A 26 -3.73 -35.04 -7.96
N ARG A 27 -3.61 -36.28 -8.44
CA ARG A 27 -2.42 -37.15 -8.34
C ARG A 27 -1.41 -36.93 -9.46
N ASP A 28 -1.51 -35.82 -10.19
CA ASP A 28 -0.41 -35.28 -10.99
C ASP A 28 0.01 -33.94 -10.39
N GLY A 29 1.26 -33.87 -9.95
CA GLY A 29 1.83 -32.84 -9.07
C GLY A 29 1.93 -31.42 -9.65
N ALA A 30 1.15 -31.06 -10.66
CA ALA A 30 1.06 -29.69 -11.16
C ALA A 30 0.12 -28.87 -10.26
N ARG A 31 0.68 -28.39 -9.13
CA ARG A 31 0.06 -27.30 -8.37
C ARG A 31 -0.12 -26.12 -9.32
N ALA A 32 -1.35 -25.74 -9.65
CA ALA A 32 -1.59 -24.59 -10.51
C ALA A 32 -1.08 -23.32 -9.82
N GLU A 33 0.09 -22.82 -10.20
CA GLU A 33 0.57 -21.52 -9.73
C GLU A 33 -0.38 -20.42 -10.21
N ARG A 34 -0.55 -19.37 -9.40
CA ARG A 34 -1.33 -18.21 -9.87
C ARG A 34 -0.60 -17.59 -11.06
N PRO A 35 -1.32 -17.10 -12.08
CA PRO A 35 -0.68 -16.44 -13.20
C PRO A 35 0.15 -15.24 -12.74
N ASP A 36 1.37 -15.15 -13.25
CA ASP A 36 2.22 -13.97 -13.15
C ASP A 36 1.52 -12.76 -13.81
N PRO A 37 1.45 -11.59 -13.14
CA PRO A 37 0.87 -10.36 -13.68
C PRO A 37 1.64 -9.76 -14.85
N ALA A 38 2.90 -10.15 -15.11
CA ALA A 38 3.75 -9.58 -16.16
C ALA A 38 3.05 -9.51 -17.51
N ALA A 39 2.40 -10.61 -17.94
CA ALA A 39 1.68 -10.64 -19.21
C ALA A 39 0.53 -9.63 -19.26
N GLY A 40 -0.23 -9.50 -18.16
CA GLY A 40 -1.31 -8.52 -18.04
C GLY A 40 -0.79 -7.08 -18.01
N LEU A 41 0.32 -6.82 -17.32
CA LEU A 41 0.94 -5.49 -17.24
C LEU A 41 1.48 -5.07 -18.61
N ARG A 42 2.16 -5.98 -19.33
CA ARG A 42 2.62 -5.75 -20.71
C ARG A 42 1.45 -5.47 -21.64
N ALA A 43 0.39 -6.28 -21.55
CA ALA A 43 -0.81 -6.09 -22.37
C ALA A 43 -1.46 -4.73 -22.09
N LEU A 44 -1.57 -4.33 -20.82
CA LEU A 44 -2.14 -3.04 -20.44
C LEU A 44 -1.28 -1.86 -20.93
N ALA A 45 0.05 -1.97 -20.78
CA ALA A 45 0.99 -0.95 -21.23
C ALA A 45 0.98 -0.76 -22.76
N ALA A 46 0.74 -1.83 -23.53
CA ALA A 46 0.69 -1.82 -24.98
C ALA A 46 -0.74 -1.67 -25.55
N ALA A 47 -1.77 -1.53 -24.71
CA ALA A 47 -3.15 -1.46 -25.18
C ALA A 47 -3.44 -0.12 -25.88
N HIS A 48 -4.11 -0.19 -27.03
CA HIS A 48 -4.49 0.98 -27.83
C HIS A 48 -6.01 1.10 -28.04
N ASP A 49 -6.79 0.15 -27.54
CA ASP A 49 -8.25 0.12 -27.64
C ASP A 49 -8.88 -0.43 -26.35
N LEU A 50 -10.20 -0.30 -26.24
CA LEU A 50 -10.96 -0.70 -25.06
C LEU A 50 -10.93 -2.22 -24.82
N ASP A 51 -10.93 -3.04 -25.88
CA ASP A 51 -11.00 -4.49 -25.76
C ASP A 51 -9.67 -5.07 -25.24
N ALA A 52 -8.55 -4.53 -25.72
CA ALA A 52 -7.22 -4.85 -25.23
C ALA A 52 -7.05 -4.44 -23.76
N VAL A 53 -7.52 -3.24 -23.39
CA VAL A 53 -7.51 -2.78 -21.98
C VAL A 53 -8.35 -3.71 -21.11
N ALA A 54 -9.59 -4.02 -21.50
CA ALA A 54 -10.48 -4.87 -20.73
C ALA A 54 -9.90 -6.28 -20.53
N SER A 55 -9.31 -6.85 -21.58
CA SER A 55 -8.64 -8.15 -21.52
C SER A 55 -7.43 -8.13 -20.58
N ALA A 56 -6.62 -7.08 -20.63
CA ALA A 56 -5.47 -6.93 -19.74
C ALA A 56 -5.89 -6.76 -18.27
N VAL A 57 -6.93 -5.97 -17.99
CA VAL A 57 -7.49 -5.80 -16.65
C VAL A 57 -8.07 -7.12 -16.12
N ALA A 58 -8.78 -7.89 -16.95
CA ALA A 58 -9.29 -9.20 -16.57
C ALA A 58 -8.16 -10.19 -16.20
N ALA A 59 -7.06 -10.16 -16.94
CA ALA A 59 -5.87 -10.95 -16.63
C ALA A 59 -5.24 -10.51 -15.30
N LEU A 60 -5.07 -9.20 -15.08
CA LEU A 60 -4.48 -8.64 -13.85
C LEU A 60 -5.32 -8.93 -12.60
N THR A 61 -6.64 -8.81 -12.69
CA THR A 61 -7.56 -9.11 -11.58
C THR A 61 -7.61 -10.60 -11.21
N SER A 62 -7.15 -11.47 -12.10
CA SER A 62 -7.06 -12.93 -11.90
C SER A 62 -5.65 -13.43 -11.57
N SER A 63 -4.68 -12.52 -11.44
CA SER A 63 -3.25 -12.81 -11.26
C SER A 63 -2.83 -12.84 -9.78
N SER A 64 -1.54 -12.72 -9.51
CA SER A 64 -1.00 -12.54 -8.15
C SER A 64 -1.10 -11.11 -7.59
N LEU A 65 -1.80 -10.18 -8.26
CA LEU A 65 -2.11 -8.84 -7.70
C LEU A 65 -3.34 -8.86 -6.79
N LEU A 66 -4.40 -9.51 -7.27
CA LEU A 66 -5.71 -9.56 -6.62
C LEU A 66 -6.25 -10.98 -6.64
N ARG A 67 -6.93 -11.39 -5.56
CA ARG A 67 -7.55 -12.71 -5.47
C ARG A 67 -8.93 -12.72 -6.11
N GLY A 68 -9.01 -12.54 -7.43
CA GLY A 68 -10.21 -12.75 -8.26
C GLY A 68 -11.53 -12.41 -7.53
N ARG A 69 -12.40 -13.41 -7.34
CA ARG A 69 -13.75 -13.25 -6.75
C ARG A 69 -13.82 -12.68 -5.32
N THR A 70 -12.78 -12.78 -4.51
CA THR A 70 -12.79 -12.18 -3.16
C THR A 70 -12.24 -10.76 -3.15
N GLY A 71 -11.57 -10.34 -4.22
CA GLY A 71 -10.97 -9.01 -4.35
C GLY A 71 -9.82 -8.75 -3.38
N GLU A 72 -9.32 -9.75 -2.66
CA GLU A 72 -8.25 -9.55 -1.67
C GLU A 72 -6.94 -9.15 -2.35
N VAL A 73 -6.22 -8.18 -1.76
CA VAL A 73 -4.94 -7.72 -2.29
C VAL A 73 -3.80 -8.63 -1.86
N LEU A 74 -2.84 -8.82 -2.75
CA LEU A 74 -1.67 -9.67 -2.57
C LEU A 74 -0.37 -8.84 -2.71
N PRO A 75 0.79 -9.33 -2.20
CA PRO A 75 2.04 -8.59 -2.25
C PRO A 75 2.50 -8.19 -3.66
N GLY A 76 2.10 -8.97 -4.68
CA GLY A 76 2.35 -8.64 -6.08
C GLY A 76 1.81 -7.26 -6.48
N ALA A 77 0.71 -6.80 -5.87
CA ALA A 77 0.14 -5.47 -6.13
C ALA A 77 1.11 -4.33 -5.77
N VAL A 78 1.89 -4.49 -4.69
CA VAL A 78 2.90 -3.49 -4.31
C VAL A 78 4.01 -3.44 -5.37
N VAL A 79 4.47 -4.60 -5.84
CA VAL A 79 5.51 -4.70 -6.88
C VAL A 79 5.01 -4.20 -8.24
N ALA A 80 3.74 -4.38 -8.55
CA ALA A 80 3.13 -3.89 -9.78
C ALA A 80 2.80 -2.38 -9.77
N ALA A 81 2.69 -1.77 -8.58
CA ALA A 81 2.26 -0.38 -8.45
C ALA A 81 3.13 0.62 -9.23
N PRO A 82 4.47 0.54 -9.26
CA PRO A 82 5.30 1.43 -10.09
C PRO A 82 4.95 1.35 -11.57
N PHE A 83 4.74 0.14 -12.11
CA PHE A 83 4.37 -0.05 -13.52
C PHE A 83 2.97 0.50 -13.81
N LEU A 84 2.01 0.31 -12.89
CA LEU A 84 0.68 0.89 -13.02
C LEU A 84 0.73 2.43 -12.97
N LEU A 85 1.62 3.02 -12.18
CA LEU A 85 1.84 4.47 -12.15
C LEU A 85 2.44 4.97 -13.47
N ASP A 86 3.40 4.26 -14.05
CA ASP A 86 3.95 4.59 -15.38
C ASP A 86 2.88 4.50 -16.48
N ILE A 87 2.03 3.47 -16.44
CA ILE A 87 0.89 3.33 -17.35
C ILE A 87 -0.13 4.46 -17.14
N ALA A 88 -0.41 4.85 -15.89
CA ALA A 88 -1.30 5.96 -15.57
C ALA A 88 -0.82 7.29 -16.15
N GLU A 89 0.50 7.50 -16.19
CA GLU A 89 1.13 8.70 -16.71
C GLU A 89 1.21 8.72 -18.25
N GLN A 90 1.58 7.59 -18.86
CA GLN A 90 2.02 7.57 -20.27
C GLN A 90 1.15 6.74 -21.20
N GLY A 91 0.30 5.84 -20.69
CA GLY A 91 -0.47 4.87 -21.48
C GLY A 91 -1.55 5.46 -22.39
N HIS A 92 -2.28 4.60 -23.11
CA HIS A 92 -3.51 5.02 -23.82
C HIS A 92 -4.58 5.52 -22.82
N PRO A 93 -5.45 6.50 -23.13
CA PRO A 93 -6.39 7.08 -22.17
C PRO A 93 -7.18 6.07 -21.33
N HIS A 94 -7.68 4.99 -21.95
CA HIS A 94 -8.39 3.92 -21.21
C HIS A 94 -7.48 3.05 -20.34
N ALA A 95 -6.22 2.83 -20.75
CA ALA A 95 -5.23 2.14 -19.95
C ALA A 95 -4.82 2.97 -18.73
N ARG A 96 -4.70 4.30 -18.90
CA ARG A 96 -4.41 5.24 -17.80
C ARG A 96 -5.48 5.16 -16.72
N GLU A 97 -6.74 5.28 -17.12
CA GLU A 97 -7.88 5.21 -16.21
C GLU A 97 -7.95 3.85 -15.50
N SER A 98 -7.76 2.75 -16.25
CA SER A 98 -7.77 1.41 -15.69
C SER A 98 -6.63 1.17 -14.68
N ALA A 99 -5.44 1.71 -14.95
CA ALA A 99 -4.31 1.61 -14.03
C ALA A 99 -4.60 2.36 -12.71
N VAL A 100 -5.22 3.54 -12.78
CA VAL A 100 -5.68 4.27 -11.59
C VAL A 100 -6.73 3.47 -10.81
N VAL A 101 -7.71 2.88 -11.49
CA VAL A 101 -8.75 2.05 -10.85
C VAL A 101 -8.16 0.82 -10.18
N LEU A 102 -7.17 0.16 -10.80
CA LEU A 102 -6.46 -0.98 -10.21
C LEU A 102 -5.70 -0.57 -8.94
N LEU A 103 -5.03 0.58 -8.94
CA LEU A 103 -4.33 1.11 -7.77
C LEU A 103 -5.30 1.47 -6.63
N ASP A 104 -6.39 2.18 -6.93
CA ASP A 104 -7.43 2.48 -5.93
C ASP A 104 -8.06 1.21 -5.36
N GLY A 105 -8.39 0.25 -6.23
CA GLY A 105 -8.90 -1.05 -5.84
C GLY A 105 -7.95 -1.77 -4.89
N ALA A 106 -6.66 -1.84 -5.23
CA ALA A 106 -5.65 -2.49 -4.40
C ALA A 106 -5.48 -1.81 -3.02
N MET A 107 -5.58 -0.49 -2.93
CA MET A 107 -5.52 0.23 -1.64
C MET A 107 -6.77 0.01 -0.78
N ARG A 108 -7.94 -0.21 -1.39
CA ARG A 108 -9.23 -0.42 -0.69
C ARG A 108 -9.48 -1.88 -0.32
N SER A 109 -8.87 -2.80 -1.04
CA SER A 109 -9.02 -4.23 -0.84
C SER A 109 -8.41 -4.68 0.48
N ALA A 110 -9.11 -5.59 1.18
CA ALA A 110 -8.53 -6.27 2.33
C ALA A 110 -7.35 -7.15 1.87
N PRO A 111 -6.22 -7.15 2.58
CA PRO A 111 -5.14 -8.08 2.27
C PRO A 111 -5.57 -9.51 2.55
N LEU A 112 -5.00 -10.46 1.79
CA LEU A 112 -5.13 -11.85 2.20
C LEU A 112 -4.42 -12.08 3.54
N ALA A 113 -5.07 -12.84 4.43
CA ALA A 113 -4.47 -13.32 5.67
C ALA A 113 -3.07 -13.91 5.44
N ASP A 114 -2.14 -13.63 6.36
CA ASP A 114 -0.72 -14.00 6.31
C ASP A 114 0.14 -13.27 5.25
N PHE A 115 -0.47 -12.47 4.37
CA PHE A 115 0.21 -11.70 3.33
C PHE A 115 -0.11 -10.20 3.41
N SER A 116 -0.44 -9.68 4.59
CA SER A 116 -0.87 -8.29 4.78
C SER A 116 0.26 -7.27 4.82
N ARG A 117 1.51 -7.72 4.78
CA ARG A 117 2.70 -6.89 4.98
C ARG A 117 3.66 -6.96 3.79
N PHE A 118 4.33 -5.83 3.56
CA PHE A 118 5.38 -5.72 2.56
C PHE A 118 6.58 -4.99 3.16
N ARG A 119 7.78 -5.57 2.97
CA ARG A 119 9.02 -4.96 3.41
C ARG A 119 9.35 -3.77 2.50
N THR A 120 9.19 -2.56 3.02
CA THR A 120 9.53 -1.31 2.32
C THR A 120 11.05 -1.16 2.17
N THR A 121 11.49 -0.29 1.25
CA THR A 121 12.91 0.07 1.07
C THR A 121 13.51 0.69 2.33
N ALA A 122 12.69 1.39 3.12
CA ALA A 122 13.05 1.93 4.43
C ALA A 122 13.20 0.83 5.51
N GLY A 123 12.98 -0.44 5.20
CA GLY A 123 13.18 -1.55 6.13
C GLY A 123 12.03 -1.79 7.11
N HIS A 124 10.82 -1.31 6.82
CA HIS A 124 9.64 -1.53 7.66
C HIS A 124 8.64 -2.45 6.96
N ASP A 125 7.99 -3.32 7.72
CA ASP A 125 6.92 -4.21 7.22
C ASP A 125 5.57 -3.48 7.20
N ALA A 126 5.38 -2.62 6.20
CA ALA A 126 4.19 -1.80 6.05
C ALA A 126 2.96 -2.63 5.65
N PRO A 127 1.73 -2.22 6.04
CA PRO A 127 0.51 -2.72 5.41
C PRO A 127 0.58 -2.59 3.88
N LEU A 128 0.09 -3.58 3.12
CA LEU A 128 0.16 -3.56 1.65
C LEU A 128 -0.42 -2.27 1.04
N CYS A 129 -1.58 -1.84 1.51
CA CYS A 129 -2.24 -0.63 1.02
C CYS A 129 -1.45 0.65 1.35
N CYS A 130 -0.77 0.71 2.49
CA CYS A 130 0.12 1.81 2.84
C CYS A 130 1.37 1.85 1.97
N ALA A 131 1.95 0.69 1.65
CA ALA A 131 3.09 0.61 0.73
C ALA A 131 2.72 1.11 -0.68
N ILE A 132 1.52 0.75 -1.18
CA ILE A 132 1.02 1.27 -2.47
C ILE A 132 0.78 2.78 -2.39
N ALA A 133 0.17 3.26 -1.30
CA ALA A 133 -0.09 4.68 -1.11
C ALA A 133 1.20 5.51 -1.04
N GLU A 134 2.27 4.99 -0.45
CA GLU A 134 3.60 5.63 -0.46
C GLU A 134 4.12 5.81 -1.89
N LEU A 135 4.02 4.79 -2.73
CA LEU A 135 4.40 4.85 -4.15
C LEU A 135 3.54 5.85 -4.94
N VAL A 136 2.23 5.89 -4.66
CA VAL A 136 1.30 6.88 -5.26
C VAL A 136 1.73 8.30 -4.89
N ARG A 137 2.01 8.57 -3.61
CA ARG A 137 2.44 9.90 -3.15
C ARG A 137 3.80 10.30 -3.72
N ALA A 138 4.71 9.35 -3.91
CA ALA A 138 5.99 9.61 -4.57
C ALA A 138 5.84 10.10 -6.03
N ARG A 139 4.67 9.88 -6.66
CA ARG A 139 4.32 10.33 -8.01
C ARG A 139 3.28 11.45 -8.02
N ARG A 140 3.19 12.25 -6.94
CA ARG A 140 2.18 13.29 -6.74
C ARG A 140 2.04 14.25 -7.91
N ASP A 141 3.15 14.80 -8.39
CA ASP A 141 3.13 15.84 -9.42
C ASP A 141 2.62 15.28 -10.75
N SER A 142 3.15 14.13 -11.20
CA SER A 142 2.67 13.43 -12.40
C SER A 142 1.18 13.06 -12.31
N LEU A 143 0.72 12.57 -11.15
CA LEU A 143 -0.68 12.21 -10.96
C LEU A 143 -1.62 13.42 -10.88
N ALA A 144 -1.14 14.58 -10.41
CA ALA A 144 -1.92 15.81 -10.41
C ALA A 144 -2.25 16.29 -11.84
N GLU A 145 -1.37 16.00 -12.79
CA GLU A 145 -1.55 16.27 -14.23
C GLU A 145 -2.46 15.26 -14.93
N CYS A 146 -2.66 14.07 -14.35
CA CYS A 146 -3.52 13.00 -14.89
C CYS A 146 -5.05 13.25 -14.72
N GLY A 147 -5.46 14.51 -14.54
CA GLY A 147 -6.87 14.91 -14.49
C GLY A 147 -7.60 14.43 -13.23
N ARG A 148 -8.90 14.12 -13.37
CA ARG A 148 -9.78 13.79 -12.23
C ARG A 148 -9.38 12.48 -11.55
N SER A 149 -9.04 11.45 -12.33
CA SER A 149 -8.71 10.12 -11.80
C SER A 149 -7.42 10.15 -10.99
N GLY A 150 -6.37 10.84 -11.47
CA GLY A 150 -5.13 11.03 -10.71
C GLY A 150 -5.35 11.79 -9.39
N LYS A 151 -6.12 12.89 -9.42
CA LYS A 151 -6.49 13.63 -8.20
C LYS A 151 -7.30 12.79 -7.20
N TYR A 152 -8.20 11.95 -7.68
CA TYR A 152 -8.94 11.02 -6.84
C TYR A 152 -8.02 9.98 -6.19
N LEU A 153 -7.06 9.42 -6.95
CA LEU A 153 -6.09 8.47 -6.43
C LEU A 153 -5.19 9.08 -5.36
N LEU A 154 -4.72 10.32 -5.56
CA LEU A 154 -3.96 11.06 -4.55
C LEU A 154 -4.78 11.24 -3.28
N LYS A 155 -6.04 11.65 -3.40
CA LYS A 155 -6.94 11.79 -2.25
C LYS A 155 -7.22 10.45 -1.56
N ALA A 156 -7.31 9.35 -2.30
CA ALA A 156 -7.44 8.02 -1.70
C ALA A 156 -6.18 7.67 -0.89
N SER A 157 -4.98 8.00 -1.41
CA SER A 157 -3.71 7.75 -0.72
C SER A 157 -3.52 8.56 0.58
N ASP A 158 -4.23 9.68 0.74
CA ASP A 158 -4.15 10.49 1.97
C ASP A 158 -4.68 9.75 3.20
N ALA A 159 -5.64 8.83 3.04
CA ALA A 159 -6.16 8.02 4.14
C ALA A 159 -5.14 7.00 4.67
N HIS A 160 -4.05 6.78 3.93
CA HIS A 160 -2.96 5.85 4.26
C HIS A 160 -1.74 6.65 4.74
N TRP A 161 -1.93 7.41 5.82
CA TRP A 161 -0.88 8.26 6.35
C TRP A 161 0.31 7.43 6.87
N ARG A 162 1.47 8.08 7.00
CA ARG A 162 2.68 7.52 7.57
C ARG A 162 3.35 8.61 8.40
N PHE A 163 3.77 8.29 9.61
CA PHE A 163 4.48 9.23 10.46
C PHE A 163 5.82 8.64 10.91
N ASP A 164 6.91 9.26 10.49
CA ASP A 164 8.27 8.87 10.86
C ASP A 164 8.69 9.67 12.11
N ILE A 165 8.86 8.97 13.23
CA ILE A 165 9.15 9.58 14.53
C ILE A 165 10.62 9.97 14.60
N ARG A 166 10.88 11.26 14.86
CA ARG A 166 12.21 11.81 15.05
C ARG A 166 12.55 11.95 16.53
N GLU A 167 11.59 12.44 17.32
CA GLU A 167 11.71 12.63 18.76
C GLU A 167 10.40 12.20 19.43
N ALA A 168 10.49 11.64 20.64
CA ALA A 168 9.32 11.28 21.43
C ALA A 168 9.57 11.59 22.90
N SER A 169 8.52 11.97 23.62
CA SER A 169 8.56 12.23 25.06
C SER A 169 7.26 11.77 25.71
N THR A 170 7.36 11.26 26.93
CA THR A 170 6.19 10.90 27.73
C THR A 170 5.63 12.12 28.44
N ALA A 171 4.33 12.39 28.28
CA ALA A 171 3.63 13.47 28.96
C ALA A 171 2.29 12.96 29.49
N SER A 172 2.14 12.92 30.83
CA SER A 172 0.88 12.57 31.50
C SER A 172 0.30 11.19 31.14
N GLY A 173 1.15 10.21 30.84
CA GLY A 173 0.75 8.84 30.47
C GLY A 173 0.51 8.62 28.97
N ASP A 174 0.60 9.67 28.16
CA ASP A 174 0.66 9.60 26.70
C ASP A 174 2.10 9.80 26.21
N VAL A 175 2.35 9.44 24.94
CA VAL A 175 3.58 9.82 24.23
C VAL A 175 3.26 10.96 23.28
N VAL A 176 4.04 12.04 23.34
CA VAL A 176 4.05 13.11 22.35
C VAL A 176 5.24 12.89 21.43
N ALA A 177 4.97 12.70 20.14
CA ALA A 177 5.95 12.38 19.11
C ALA A 177 6.04 13.50 18.07
N LEU A 178 7.26 13.94 17.79
CA LEU A 178 7.61 14.89 16.74
C LEU A 178 8.25 14.14 15.58
N GLY A 179 7.85 14.47 14.35
CA GLY A 179 8.26 13.70 13.18
C GLY A 179 7.71 14.27 11.89
N THR A 180 7.89 13.54 10.79
CA THR A 180 7.38 13.93 9.47
C THR A 180 6.13 13.12 9.13
N LEU A 181 5.06 13.80 8.75
CA LEU A 181 3.80 13.19 8.34
C LEU A 181 3.67 13.18 6.82
N GLN A 182 3.45 12.00 6.25
CA GLN A 182 3.09 11.82 4.86
C GLN A 182 1.62 11.40 4.72
N GLY A 183 0.94 11.91 3.70
CA GLY A 183 -0.50 11.69 3.49
C GLY A 183 -1.36 12.70 4.25
N GLY A 184 -2.58 12.29 4.59
CA GLY A 184 -3.52 13.12 5.34
C GLY A 184 -3.27 13.12 6.85
N LEU A 185 -3.95 14.02 7.55
CA LEU A 185 -3.97 13.98 9.01
C LEU A 185 -4.68 12.71 9.50
N PRO A 186 -4.17 12.05 10.57
CA PRO A 186 -4.91 11.01 11.26
C PRO A 186 -6.31 11.50 11.65
N ALA A 187 -7.33 10.68 11.42
CA ALA A 187 -8.67 10.99 11.90
C ALA A 187 -8.67 11.00 13.44
N PRO A 188 -9.52 11.82 14.09
CA PRO A 188 -9.61 11.86 15.54
C PRO A 188 -9.83 10.46 16.12
N SER A 189 -9.00 10.08 17.09
CA SER A 189 -9.06 8.78 17.76
C SER A 189 -8.85 7.56 16.83
N SER A 190 -8.22 7.74 15.67
CA SER A 190 -7.80 6.61 14.85
C SER A 190 -6.70 5.81 15.57
N GLY A 191 -6.81 4.48 15.57
CA GLY A 191 -5.75 3.61 16.07
C GLY A 191 -4.55 3.60 15.13
N GLY A 192 -3.39 3.25 15.66
CA GLY A 192 -2.15 3.16 14.91
C GLY A 192 -1.42 1.84 15.16
N GLU A 193 -0.47 1.54 14.29
CA GLU A 193 0.52 0.48 14.45
C GLU A 193 1.89 1.13 14.41
N LEU A 194 2.63 1.01 15.52
CA LEU A 194 3.97 1.53 15.69
C LEU A 194 4.98 0.44 15.33
N HIS A 195 5.85 0.72 14.37
CA HIS A 195 6.89 -0.17 13.90
C HIS A 195 8.24 0.33 14.41
N HIS A 196 8.91 -0.50 15.22
CA HIS A 196 10.21 -0.17 15.77
C HIS A 196 11.04 -1.45 15.98
N ASP A 197 12.29 -1.48 15.52
CA ASP A 197 13.20 -2.63 15.64
C ASP A 197 12.60 -3.98 15.25
N GLY A 198 11.80 -3.99 14.17
CA GLY A 198 11.12 -5.20 13.68
C GLY A 198 9.92 -5.65 14.51
N SER A 199 9.59 -4.93 15.58
CA SER A 199 8.39 -5.14 16.39
C SER A 199 7.25 -4.23 15.93
N VAL A 200 6.02 -4.72 16.09
CA VAL A 200 4.79 -3.94 15.80
C VAL A 200 3.97 -3.85 17.08
N THR A 201 3.74 -2.62 17.54
CA THR A 201 3.00 -2.32 18.76
C THR A 201 1.71 -1.57 18.40
N ALA A 202 0.58 -2.02 18.94
CA ALA A 202 -0.68 -1.32 18.73
C ALA A 202 -0.72 0.00 19.52
N VAL A 203 -1.18 1.06 18.87
CA VAL A 203 -1.46 2.37 19.47
C VAL A 203 -2.97 2.54 19.51
N GLY A 204 -3.52 2.73 20.71
CA GLY A 204 -4.96 2.82 20.91
C GLY A 204 -5.59 4.01 20.19
N ALA A 205 -4.94 5.18 20.25
CA ALA A 205 -5.39 6.38 19.56
C ALA A 205 -4.21 7.29 19.15
N VAL A 206 -4.35 7.91 17.99
CA VAL A 206 -3.43 8.89 17.41
C VAL A 206 -4.17 10.23 17.26
N GLY A 207 -3.70 11.24 17.98
CA GLY A 207 -4.20 12.61 17.93
C GLY A 207 -3.19 13.56 17.30
N VAL A 208 -3.66 14.64 16.68
CA VAL A 208 -2.82 15.71 16.14
C VAL A 208 -2.71 16.82 17.17
N GLU A 209 -1.51 17.02 17.73
CA GLU A 209 -1.22 18.13 18.66
C GLU A 209 -0.87 19.40 17.89
N CYS A 210 -0.02 19.26 16.87
CA CYS A 210 0.33 20.33 15.95
C CYS A 210 0.28 19.79 14.51
N PRO A 211 -0.52 20.40 13.61
CA PRO A 211 -0.59 19.99 12.22
C PRO A 211 0.75 20.23 11.49
N PRO A 212 0.97 19.59 10.33
CA PRO A 212 2.22 19.71 9.59
C PRO A 212 2.49 21.16 9.15
N VAL A 213 3.75 21.57 9.21
CA VAL A 213 4.22 22.82 8.59
C VAL A 213 4.42 22.56 7.08
N ASP A 214 3.73 23.31 6.23
CA ASP A 214 3.61 23.05 4.77
C ASP A 214 4.94 22.79 4.05
N ALA A 215 6.04 23.43 4.48
CA ALA A 215 7.35 23.30 3.84
C ALA A 215 8.15 22.05 4.27
N THR A 216 7.91 21.52 5.47
CA THR A 216 8.73 20.45 6.07
C THR A 216 7.95 19.17 6.35
N ALA A 217 6.62 19.23 6.27
CA ALA A 217 5.71 18.17 6.70
C ALA A 217 5.92 17.74 8.17
N GLU A 218 6.62 18.55 8.97
CA GLU A 218 6.85 18.27 10.39
C GLU A 218 5.56 18.49 11.17
N ALA A 219 5.12 17.44 11.88
CA ALA A 219 3.92 17.43 12.70
C ALA A 219 4.22 16.88 14.10
N CYS A 220 3.35 17.22 15.05
CA CYS A 220 3.39 16.70 16.40
C CYS A 220 2.12 15.87 16.65
N LEU A 221 2.31 14.60 17.01
CA LEU A 221 1.22 13.66 17.28
C LEU A 221 1.24 13.24 18.75
N ARG A 222 0.05 13.04 19.32
CA ARG A 222 -0.15 12.39 20.62
C ARG A 222 -0.55 10.93 20.38
N LEU A 223 0.17 10.02 21.01
CA LEU A 223 -0.05 8.59 20.98
C LEU A 223 -0.55 8.15 22.35
N SER A 224 -1.76 7.60 22.39
CA SER A 224 -2.42 7.14 23.62
C SER A 224 -2.64 5.64 23.58
N GLY A 225 -2.66 5.01 24.76
CA GLY A 225 -2.89 3.57 24.90
C GLY A 225 -1.70 2.71 24.47
N LEU A 226 -0.50 3.29 24.45
CA LEU A 226 0.75 2.51 24.41
C LEU A 226 0.94 1.79 25.75
N ALA A 227 1.44 0.56 25.71
CA ALA A 227 1.84 -0.14 26.92
C ALA A 227 3.02 0.59 27.59
N ALA A 228 3.11 0.53 28.92
CA ALA A 228 4.08 1.32 29.69
C ALA A 228 5.54 1.01 29.32
N ASP A 229 5.83 -0.24 28.96
CA ASP A 229 7.13 -0.72 28.47
C ASP A 229 7.47 -0.20 27.06
N ALA A 230 6.46 0.07 26.23
CA ALA A 230 6.62 0.72 24.92
C ALA A 230 6.67 2.25 25.02
N ALA A 231 6.22 2.83 26.13
CA ALA A 231 6.21 4.27 26.40
C ALA A 231 7.46 4.74 27.15
N ASP A 232 8.05 3.90 28.00
CA ASP A 232 9.33 4.16 28.69
C ASP A 232 10.49 3.97 27.71
N GLY A 233 10.83 5.01 26.97
CA GLY A 233 12.05 5.01 26.18
C GLY A 233 12.18 6.26 25.35
N GLY A 234 13.23 7.05 25.58
CA GLY A 234 13.75 8.01 24.59
C GLY A 234 14.26 7.32 23.31
N GLU A 235 13.65 6.21 22.92
CA GLU A 235 14.08 5.18 21.99
C GLU A 235 12.96 4.87 20.98
N LEU A 236 11.98 5.77 20.80
CA LEU A 236 11.05 5.71 19.64
C LEU A 236 11.56 6.50 18.43
N ALA A 237 12.74 7.13 18.55
CA ALA A 237 13.37 7.79 17.42
C ALA A 237 13.72 6.75 16.33
N GLY A 238 13.26 7.00 15.11
CA GLY A 238 13.38 6.05 14.00
C GLY A 238 12.19 5.08 13.88
N ALA A 239 11.25 5.08 14.83
CA ALA A 239 10.01 4.31 14.68
C ALA A 239 9.10 4.92 13.61
N VAL A 240 8.26 4.09 13.01
CA VAL A 240 7.30 4.49 11.97
C VAL A 240 5.90 4.09 12.37
N LEU A 241 4.97 5.03 12.30
CA LEU A 241 3.57 4.82 12.61
C LEU A 241 2.74 4.74 11.34
N TYR A 242 1.91 3.71 11.24
CA TYR A 242 0.88 3.54 10.22
C TYR A 242 -0.52 3.51 10.87
N PRO A 243 -1.60 3.76 10.11
CA PRO A 243 -2.96 3.56 10.60
C PRO A 243 -3.21 2.07 10.85
N ALA A 244 -3.84 1.74 11.98
CA ALA A 244 -4.16 0.35 12.33
C ALA A 244 -5.22 -0.28 11.40
N ALA A 245 -6.07 0.57 10.83
CA ALA A 245 -7.00 0.21 9.76
C ALA A 245 -6.92 1.29 8.68
N CYS A 246 -6.65 0.84 7.46
CA CYS A 246 -6.52 1.72 6.31
C CYS A 246 -7.53 1.34 5.24
N GLY A 247 -8.16 2.33 4.61
CA GLY A 247 -9.31 2.10 3.74
C GLY A 247 -10.54 1.78 4.59
N GLY A 248 -11.67 2.41 4.27
CA GLY A 248 -12.93 2.09 4.93
C GLY A 248 -13.29 0.63 4.65
N HIS A 249 -12.93 -0.28 5.56
CA HIS A 249 -13.61 -1.57 5.71
C HIS A 249 -14.97 -1.36 6.40
N GLY A 250 -15.67 -0.30 6.00
CA GLY A 250 -17.09 -0.13 6.27
C GLY A 250 -17.81 -1.18 5.42
N ARG A 251 -18.22 -2.25 6.09
CA ARG A 251 -19.36 -3.04 5.63
C ARG A 251 -20.62 -2.17 5.67
#